data_AF-K1RSC6-F1
#
_entry.id   AF-K1RSC6-F1
#
_cell.length_a   1.000
_cell.length_b   1.000
_cell.length_c   1.000
_cell.angle_alpha   90.00
_cell.angle_beta   90.00
_cell.angle_gamma   90.00
#
_symmetry.space_group_name_H-M   'P 1'
#
loop_
_entity.id
_entity.type
_entity.pdbx_description
1 polymer ?
#
loop_
_entity_poly.entity_id
_entity_poly.type
_entity_poly.pdbx_seq_one_letter_code
_entity_poly.pdbx_strand_id
1 'polypeptide(L)'
;MAKNGLLRPINRIDPKFREIRVDQKKENYIGAICGLGVDRFSDQPAMPDHDMEVAFDTNITLEDIFKINGVRMAINIVLGSEQAVSNWGEDAIYRLQDSARKKLMSLIQGTTREPFDAPSTDKPYKWNQLDPEDILGHDLQNTPADSLVLLHLHKGVYLRSEGGEEEEDEIGVEEATLEMRRHANWLHQAATSATSREPIVCRLCNMTWQTPQLLQLHLETRRHKDKENALYD
;
A
#
# COMPACT_ATOMS: atom_id res chain seq x y z
N MET A 1 -3.71 -51.17 20.15
CA MET A 1 -4.20 -49.89 19.61
C MET A 1 -3.68 -48.76 20.49
N ALA A 2 -2.58 -48.12 20.08
CA ALA A 2 -2.14 -46.78 20.50
C ALA A 2 -0.69 -46.58 20.04
N LYS A 3 -0.37 -45.33 19.74
CA LYS A 3 0.96 -44.74 19.46
C LYS A 3 1.47 -44.94 18.04
N ASN A 4 1.08 -44.02 17.17
CA ASN A 4 1.95 -43.41 16.17
C ASN A 4 1.49 -41.96 15.98
N GLY A 5 1.68 -41.15 17.02
CA GLY A 5 1.69 -39.70 16.88
C GLY A 5 2.97 -39.34 16.14
N LEU A 6 2.89 -39.33 14.80
CA LEU A 6 3.97 -38.89 13.93
C LEU A 6 4.29 -37.43 14.29
N LEU A 7 5.40 -37.27 15.01
CA LEU A 7 6.11 -36.01 15.14
C LEU A 7 6.40 -35.51 13.72
N ARG A 8 5.62 -34.54 13.25
CA ARG A 8 5.86 -33.87 11.98
C ARG A 8 7.21 -33.14 12.10
N PRO A 9 8.12 -33.27 11.13
CA PRO A 9 9.46 -32.71 11.25
C PRO A 9 9.39 -31.19 11.43
N ILE A 10 10.03 -30.70 12.49
CA ILE A 10 10.13 -29.28 12.87
C ILE A 10 10.72 -28.39 11.75
N ASN A 11 11.35 -28.99 10.73
CA ASN A 11 11.85 -28.29 9.53
C ASN A 11 10.75 -27.88 8.51
N ARG A 12 9.46 -28.01 8.85
CA ARG A 12 8.32 -27.67 7.97
C ARG A 12 7.56 -26.41 8.40
N ILE A 13 8.02 -25.74 9.45
CA ILE A 13 7.40 -24.55 10.00
C ILE A 13 8.32 -23.38 9.65
N ASP A 14 7.94 -22.60 8.65
CA ASP A 14 8.60 -21.31 8.42
C ASP A 14 8.46 -20.45 9.68
N PRO A 15 9.50 -19.70 10.11
CA PRO A 15 9.50 -19.17 11.47
C PRO A 15 8.64 -17.92 11.58
N LYS A 16 7.60 -18.00 12.40
CA LYS A 16 6.78 -16.87 12.89
C LYS A 16 6.34 -15.92 11.77
N PHE A 17 5.38 -16.35 10.97
CA PHE A 17 4.70 -15.47 10.04
C PHE A 17 3.94 -14.38 10.79
N ARG A 18 3.96 -13.19 10.19
CA ARG A 18 3.16 -12.05 10.61
C ARG A 18 2.57 -11.40 9.38
N GLU A 19 1.27 -11.30 9.35
CA GLU A 19 0.53 -10.59 8.30
C GLU A 19 -0.12 -9.36 8.94
N ILE A 20 0.18 -8.20 8.39
CA ILE A 20 -0.39 -6.93 8.85
C ILE A 20 -1.85 -6.86 8.39
N ARG A 21 -2.71 -6.26 9.23
CA ARG A 21 -4.10 -5.96 8.89
C ARG A 21 -4.24 -4.52 8.48
N VAL A 22 -5.02 -4.29 7.43
CA VAL A 22 -5.44 -2.96 6.97
C VAL A 22 -6.96 -2.86 7.07
N ASP A 23 -7.48 -1.63 7.18
CA ASP A 23 -8.92 -1.40 7.11
C ASP A 23 -9.47 -1.71 5.70
N GLN A 24 -10.80 -1.74 5.57
CA GLN A 24 -11.47 -2.04 4.30
C GLN A 24 -11.10 -1.07 3.18
N LYS A 25 -10.73 0.17 3.53
CA LYS A 25 -10.36 1.20 2.57
C LYS A 25 -8.86 1.20 2.24
N LYS A 26 -8.06 0.37 2.91
CA LYS A 26 -6.58 0.39 2.88
C LYS A 26 -6.01 1.77 3.24
N GLU A 27 -6.65 2.51 4.13
CA GLU A 27 -6.20 3.83 4.58
C GLU A 27 -5.28 3.73 5.81
N ASN A 28 -5.49 2.71 6.66
CA ASN A 28 -4.79 2.56 7.93
C ASN A 28 -4.38 1.11 8.21
N TYR A 29 -3.26 0.94 8.92
CA TYR A 29 -2.92 -0.31 9.58
C TYR A 29 -3.74 -0.48 10.86
N ILE A 30 -4.46 -1.59 10.98
CA ILE A 30 -5.41 -1.84 12.08
C ILE A 30 -4.97 -2.94 13.05
N GLY A 31 -3.92 -3.69 12.70
CA GLY A 31 -3.46 -4.79 13.53
C GLY A 31 -2.47 -5.73 12.83
N ALA A 32 -2.27 -6.90 13.41
CA ALA A 32 -1.50 -7.98 12.81
C ALA A 32 -1.96 -9.35 13.34
N ILE A 33 -1.92 -10.35 12.47
CA ILE A 33 -1.97 -11.77 12.88
C ILE A 33 -0.54 -12.32 12.94
N CYS A 34 -0.24 -13.03 14.02
CA CYS A 34 1.07 -13.62 14.31
C CYS A 34 0.89 -15.10 14.60
N GLY A 35 1.73 -15.96 14.02
CA GLY A 35 1.62 -17.40 14.24
C GLY A 35 2.53 -18.19 13.33
N LEU A 36 2.10 -19.38 12.94
CA LEU A 36 2.87 -20.25 12.04
C LEU A 36 2.44 -20.16 10.58
N GLY A 37 1.53 -19.23 10.26
CA GLY A 37 1.03 -19.02 8.91
C GLY A 37 0.19 -20.19 8.42
N VAL A 38 0.14 -20.37 7.10
CA VAL A 38 -0.60 -21.45 6.45
C VAL A 38 0.29 -22.64 6.11
N ASP A 39 -0.27 -23.84 6.21
CA ASP A 39 0.32 -25.04 5.64
C ASP A 39 0.26 -24.97 4.10
N ARG A 40 1.44 -25.03 3.47
CA ARG A 40 1.60 -24.82 2.02
C ARG A 40 0.84 -25.82 1.13
N PHE A 41 0.35 -26.94 1.67
CA PHE A 41 -0.36 -27.97 0.90
C PHE A 41 -1.87 -27.90 1.06
N SER A 42 -2.35 -27.48 2.22
CA SER A 42 -3.78 -27.42 2.54
C SER A 42 -4.36 -26.01 2.51
N ASP A 43 -3.50 -24.98 2.46
CA ASP A 43 -3.88 -23.56 2.57
C ASP A 43 -4.70 -23.27 3.84
N GLN A 44 -4.54 -24.11 4.86
CA GLN A 44 -5.16 -23.95 6.18
C GLN A 44 -4.13 -23.42 7.17
N PRO A 45 -4.54 -22.69 8.22
CA PRO A 45 -3.61 -22.26 9.26
C PRO A 45 -2.89 -23.48 9.86
N ALA A 46 -1.57 -23.39 9.97
CA ALA A 46 -0.72 -24.51 10.37
C ALA A 46 -0.95 -24.92 11.84
N MET A 47 -1.23 -23.93 12.71
CA MET A 47 -1.62 -24.12 14.10
C MET A 47 -2.58 -23.00 14.55
N PRO A 48 -3.89 -23.12 14.22
CA PRO A 48 -4.87 -22.07 14.50
C PRO A 48 -4.95 -21.69 15.99
N ASP A 49 -4.84 -22.67 16.89
CA ASP A 49 -4.89 -22.46 18.34
C ASP A 49 -3.70 -21.65 18.89
N HIS A 50 -2.67 -21.45 18.06
CA HIS A 50 -1.48 -20.68 18.38
C HIS A 50 -1.38 -19.37 17.59
N ASP A 51 -2.38 -19.06 16.76
CA ASP A 51 -2.46 -17.79 16.07
C ASP A 51 -2.98 -16.70 17.02
N MET A 52 -2.25 -15.60 17.07
CA MET A 52 -2.61 -14.42 17.84
C MET A 52 -2.92 -13.27 16.89
N GLU A 53 -4.10 -12.69 17.00
CA GLU A 53 -4.45 -11.47 16.30
C GLU A 53 -4.47 -10.30 17.29
N VAL A 54 -3.77 -9.23 16.94
CA VAL A 54 -3.59 -8.05 17.79
C VAL A 54 -4.12 -6.85 17.01
N ALA A 55 -5.10 -6.15 17.57
CA ALA A 55 -5.54 -4.85 17.09
C ALA A 55 -4.56 -3.76 17.54
N PHE A 56 -4.33 -2.77 16.69
CA PHE A 56 -3.53 -1.60 17.07
C PHE A 56 -4.42 -0.57 17.75
N ASP A 57 -3.97 -0.08 18.90
CA ASP A 57 -4.58 1.00 19.68
C ASP A 57 -3.97 2.38 19.36
N THR A 58 -3.00 2.41 18.45
CA THR A 58 -2.29 3.61 18.00
C THR A 58 -2.13 3.59 16.50
N ASN A 59 -2.09 4.76 15.87
CA ASN A 59 -1.77 4.83 14.45
C ASN A 59 -0.32 4.35 14.21
N ILE A 60 -0.18 3.31 13.39
CA ILE A 60 1.11 2.78 12.91
C ILE A 60 1.24 3.20 11.45
N THR A 61 2.42 3.62 11.01
CA THR A 61 2.68 4.00 9.60
C THR A 61 3.66 3.06 8.92
N LEU A 62 3.84 3.21 7.60
CA LEU A 62 4.85 2.43 6.88
C LEU A 62 6.27 2.78 7.38
N GLU A 63 6.49 4.03 7.78
CA GLU A 63 7.75 4.47 8.39
C GLU A 63 8.06 3.71 9.69
N ASP A 64 7.05 3.40 10.52
CA ASP A 64 7.23 2.58 11.71
C ASP A 64 7.70 1.16 11.35
N ILE A 65 7.13 0.56 10.30
CA ILE A 65 7.55 -0.76 9.80
C ILE A 65 9.02 -0.73 9.38
N PHE A 66 9.45 0.32 8.65
CA PHE A 66 10.85 0.50 8.28
C PHE A 66 11.76 0.66 9.50
N LYS A 67 11.36 1.45 10.50
CA LYS A 67 12.13 1.62 11.74
C LYS A 67 12.26 0.30 12.51
N ILE A 68 11.17 -0.47 12.62
CA ILE A 68 11.16 -1.80 13.27
C ILE A 68 12.11 -2.75 12.52
N ASN A 69 12.04 -2.77 11.19
CA ASN A 69 12.97 -3.55 10.37
C ASN A 69 14.42 -3.10 10.57
N GLY A 70 14.67 -1.80 10.72
CA GLY A 70 15.97 -1.25 11.10
C GLY A 70 16.55 -1.85 12.37
N VAL A 71 15.73 -2.01 13.42
CA VAL A 71 16.15 -2.68 14.67
C VAL A 71 16.40 -4.17 14.43
N ARG A 72 15.49 -4.85 13.74
CA ARG A 72 15.60 -6.30 13.44
C ARG A 72 16.88 -6.62 12.66
N MET A 73 17.17 -5.84 11.62
CA MET A 73 18.39 -5.97 10.84
C MET A 73 19.63 -5.80 11.71
N ALA A 74 19.67 -4.79 12.58
CA ALA A 74 20.80 -4.57 13.48
C ALA A 74 21.03 -5.77 14.42
N ILE A 75 19.94 -6.33 14.98
CA ILE A 75 20.02 -7.54 15.82
C ILE A 75 20.48 -8.76 15.00
N ASN A 76 19.91 -8.96 13.81
CA ASN A 76 20.27 -10.06 12.92
C ASN A 76 21.76 -9.99 12.53
N ILE A 77 22.30 -8.81 12.26
CA ILE A 77 23.73 -8.61 11.98
C ILE A 77 24.59 -9.01 13.17
N VAL A 78 24.20 -8.64 14.39
CA VAL A 78 24.96 -8.93 15.61
C VAL A 78 24.89 -10.41 16.00
N LEU A 79 23.77 -11.09 15.75
CA LEU A 79 23.56 -12.48 16.17
C LEU A 79 23.72 -13.52 15.05
N GLY A 80 23.69 -13.10 13.79
CA GLY A 80 23.51 -13.97 12.63
C GLY A 80 24.73 -14.79 12.22
N SER A 81 25.92 -14.51 12.76
CA SER A 81 27.10 -15.35 12.51
C SER A 81 28.16 -15.17 13.60
N GLU A 82 28.37 -16.22 14.41
CA GLU A 82 29.48 -16.27 15.36
C GLU A 82 30.84 -16.07 14.69
N GLN A 83 31.04 -16.60 13.46
CA GLN A 83 32.28 -16.40 12.70
C GLN A 83 32.47 -14.97 12.16
N ALA A 84 31.38 -14.25 11.86
CA ALA A 84 31.48 -12.85 11.44
C ALA A 84 31.86 -11.96 12.62
N VAL A 85 31.24 -12.21 13.78
CA VAL A 85 31.41 -11.41 15.00
C VAL A 85 32.72 -11.74 15.71
N SER A 86 33.25 -12.96 15.61
CA SER A 86 34.54 -13.34 16.20
C SER A 86 35.73 -12.57 15.62
N ASN A 87 35.59 -12.02 14.42
CA ASN A 87 36.61 -11.18 13.77
C ASN A 87 36.42 -9.68 14.07
N TRP A 88 35.36 -9.31 14.79
CA TRP A 88 35.08 -7.93 15.13
C TRP A 88 35.76 -7.58 16.46
N GLY A 89 36.45 -6.44 16.48
CA GLY A 89 36.94 -5.88 17.75
C GLY A 89 35.78 -5.49 18.66
N GLU A 90 36.01 -5.48 19.97
CA GLU A 90 34.99 -5.13 21.00
C GLU A 90 34.29 -3.79 20.69
N ASP A 91 35.01 -2.81 20.17
CA ASP A 91 34.47 -1.50 19.76
C ASP A 91 33.42 -1.61 18.64
N ALA A 92 33.59 -2.53 17.68
CA ALA A 92 32.65 -2.70 16.59
C ALA A 92 31.34 -3.33 17.07
N ILE A 93 31.44 -4.31 17.98
CA ILE A 93 30.29 -4.93 18.63
C ILE A 93 29.53 -3.88 19.47
N TYR A 94 30.25 -3.10 20.28
CA TYR A 94 29.66 -2.04 21.08
C TYR A 94 28.90 -1.03 20.23
N ARG A 95 29.49 -0.56 19.12
CA ARG A 95 28.83 0.39 18.19
C ARG A 95 27.53 -0.16 17.60
N LEU A 96 27.50 -1.45 17.25
CA LEU A 96 26.30 -2.08 16.69
C LEU A 96 25.20 -2.26 17.74
N GLN A 97 25.57 -2.69 18.95
CA GLN A 97 24.63 -2.79 20.06
C GLN A 97 24.06 -1.42 20.46
N ASP A 98 24.91 -0.39 20.53
CA ASP A 98 24.49 0.97 20.81
C ASP A 98 23.58 1.53 19.70
N SER A 99 23.88 1.23 18.43
CA SER A 99 23.02 1.58 17.29
C SER A 99 21.64 0.90 17.38
N ALA A 100 21.60 -0.41 17.64
CA ALA A 100 20.35 -1.16 17.81
C ALA A 100 19.53 -0.60 18.99
N ARG A 101 20.20 -0.33 20.12
CA ARG A 101 19.58 0.29 21.30
C ARG A 101 19.00 1.65 20.95
N LYS A 102 19.76 2.55 20.32
CA LYS A 102 19.28 3.89 19.94
C LYS A 102 18.05 3.84 19.03
N LYS A 103 18.06 2.96 18.02
CA LYS A 103 16.90 2.75 17.13
C LYS A 103 15.68 2.24 17.89
N LEU A 104 15.87 1.28 18.80
CA LEU A 104 14.79 0.75 19.64
C LEU A 104 14.24 1.82 20.60
N MET A 105 15.11 2.59 21.25
CA MET A 105 14.68 3.68 22.14
C MET A 105 13.94 4.77 21.36
N SER A 106 14.39 5.10 20.14
CA SER A 106 13.69 6.04 19.27
C SER A 106 12.28 5.56 18.91
N LEU A 107 12.08 4.26 18.70
CA LEU A 107 10.76 3.69 18.42
C LEU A 107 9.83 3.74 19.64
N ILE A 108 10.36 3.44 20.83
CA ILE A 108 9.54 3.34 22.05
C ILE A 108 9.26 4.71 22.67
N GLN A 109 10.22 5.63 22.61
CA GLN A 109 10.17 6.92 23.32
C GLN A 109 10.05 8.13 22.39
N GLY A 110 10.44 7.99 21.12
CA GLY A 110 10.55 9.11 20.20
C GLY A 110 9.25 9.49 19.48
N THR A 111 8.21 8.66 19.58
CA THR A 111 6.96 8.86 18.84
C THR A 111 5.79 8.86 19.81
N THR A 112 5.25 10.04 20.09
CA THR A 112 3.91 10.17 20.68
C THR A 112 2.93 9.72 19.60
N ARG A 113 2.25 8.60 19.81
CA ARG A 113 1.29 8.08 18.84
C ARG A 113 -0.11 8.51 19.21
N GLU A 114 -0.86 8.91 18.19
CA GLU A 114 -2.27 9.24 18.36
C GLU A 114 -3.04 7.95 18.67
N PRO A 115 -3.93 7.97 19.68
CA PRO A 115 -4.85 6.87 19.91
C PRO A 115 -5.66 6.59 18.65
N PHE A 116 -5.78 5.32 18.29
CA PHE A 116 -6.54 4.88 17.14
C PHE A 116 -7.45 3.74 17.57
N ASP A 117 -8.76 3.91 17.35
CA ASP A 117 -9.74 2.86 17.62
C ASP A 117 -9.92 2.04 16.34
N ALA A 118 -9.14 0.96 16.23
CA ALA A 118 -9.12 0.12 15.06
C ALA A 118 -10.49 -0.52 14.80
N PRO A 119 -11.03 -0.43 13.57
CA PRO A 119 -12.26 -1.12 13.23
C PRO A 119 -12.06 -2.64 13.33
N SER A 120 -13.15 -3.36 13.63
CA SER A 120 -13.14 -4.82 13.65
C SER A 120 -12.77 -5.37 12.27
N THR A 121 -11.90 -6.38 12.23
CA THR A 121 -11.62 -7.13 11.00
C THR A 121 -12.84 -7.96 10.59
N ASP A 122 -13.11 -8.03 9.28
CA ASP A 122 -14.22 -8.81 8.72
C ASP A 122 -13.99 -10.33 8.81
N LYS A 123 -12.73 -10.74 8.86
CA LYS A 123 -12.30 -12.15 8.81
C LYS A 123 -11.26 -12.41 9.90
N PRO A 124 -11.64 -12.39 11.18
CA PRO A 124 -10.68 -12.61 12.26
C PRO A 124 -10.02 -13.99 12.14
N TYR A 125 -8.75 -14.06 12.52
CA TYR A 125 -7.89 -15.25 12.55
C TYR A 125 -7.69 -15.96 11.20
N LYS A 126 -7.98 -15.30 10.06
CA LYS A 126 -7.68 -15.86 8.73
C LYS A 126 -6.41 -15.29 8.15
N TRP A 127 -5.53 -16.13 7.64
CA TRP A 127 -4.32 -15.72 6.90
C TRP A 127 -4.63 -15.40 5.44
N ASN A 128 -3.68 -14.80 4.75
CA ASN A 128 -3.66 -14.48 3.33
C ASN A 128 -4.85 -13.61 2.88
N GLN A 129 -5.15 -12.55 3.61
CA GLN A 129 -6.25 -11.63 3.28
C GLN A 129 -5.85 -10.47 2.37
N LEU A 130 -4.54 -10.22 2.26
CA LEU A 130 -3.99 -9.14 1.45
C LEU A 130 -3.82 -9.58 0.00
N ASP A 131 -4.00 -8.63 -0.93
CA ASP A 131 -3.58 -8.83 -2.31
C ASP A 131 -2.05 -8.87 -2.37
N PRO A 132 -1.43 -9.87 -3.01
CA PRO A 132 0.02 -9.91 -3.19
C PRO A 132 0.62 -8.63 -3.79
N GLU A 133 -0.13 -7.90 -4.61
CA GLU A 133 0.32 -6.63 -5.23
C GLU A 133 0.45 -5.48 -4.21
N ASP A 134 -0.30 -5.52 -3.11
CA ASP A 134 -0.20 -4.49 -2.07
C ASP A 134 0.97 -4.75 -1.10
N ILE A 135 1.59 -5.94 -1.13
CA ILE A 135 2.56 -6.33 -0.12
C ILE A 135 3.92 -5.69 -0.42
N LEU A 136 4.36 -4.78 0.46
CA LEU A 136 5.64 -4.10 0.35
C LEU A 136 6.75 -4.91 1.04
N GLY A 137 7.50 -5.65 0.23
CA GLY A 137 8.66 -6.43 0.66
C GLY A 137 9.97 -5.63 0.73
N HIS A 138 11.07 -6.35 0.94
CA HIS A 138 12.43 -5.81 0.80
C HIS A 138 13.21 -6.65 -0.23
N ASP A 139 14.17 -6.03 -0.91
CA ASP A 139 15.01 -6.68 -1.91
C ASP A 139 16.39 -7.11 -1.37
N LEU A 140 16.55 -7.20 -0.06
CA LEU A 140 17.77 -7.70 0.55
C LEU A 140 18.03 -9.15 0.13
N GLN A 141 19.23 -9.42 -0.37
CA GLN A 141 19.67 -10.76 -0.76
C GLN A 141 21.03 -11.04 -0.16
N ASN A 142 21.22 -12.27 0.35
CA ASN A 142 22.51 -12.78 0.83
C ASN A 142 23.20 -11.90 1.90
N THR A 143 22.42 -11.29 2.80
CA THR A 143 22.94 -10.44 3.88
C THR A 143 22.57 -11.00 5.25
N PRO A 144 23.46 -10.93 6.26
CA PRO A 144 23.13 -11.28 7.64
C PRO A 144 21.96 -10.46 8.22
N ALA A 145 21.66 -9.29 7.63
CA ALA A 145 20.55 -8.44 8.04
C ALA A 145 19.17 -9.10 7.78
N ASP A 146 19.08 -9.95 6.76
CA ASP A 146 17.88 -10.68 6.37
C ASP A 146 18.01 -12.15 6.81
N SER A 147 17.66 -12.41 8.07
CA SER A 147 17.79 -13.73 8.67
C SER A 147 16.47 -14.48 8.67
N LEU A 148 16.47 -15.62 7.98
CA LEU A 148 15.36 -16.57 7.98
C LEU A 148 15.26 -17.41 9.27
N VAL A 149 16.20 -17.29 10.21
CA VAL A 149 16.23 -18.12 11.44
C VAL A 149 16.04 -17.27 12.70
N LEU A 150 16.44 -16.00 12.65
CA LEU A 150 16.34 -15.06 13.76
C LEU A 150 15.08 -14.19 13.64
N LEU A 151 15.25 -12.92 13.28
CA LEU A 151 14.16 -11.96 13.19
C LEU A 151 13.82 -11.67 11.72
N HIS A 152 12.81 -12.35 11.21
CA HIS A 152 12.22 -12.03 9.89
C HIS A 152 11.86 -10.55 9.83
N LEU A 153 12.22 -9.90 8.72
CA LEU A 153 11.78 -8.54 8.47
C LEU A 153 10.28 -8.54 8.15
N HIS A 154 9.59 -7.53 8.66
CA HIS A 154 8.18 -7.33 8.38
C HIS A 154 8.00 -6.83 6.95
N LYS A 155 6.94 -7.30 6.30
CA LYS A 155 6.44 -6.72 5.07
C LYS A 155 5.46 -5.61 5.43
N GLY A 156 5.55 -4.48 4.77
CA GLY A 156 4.52 -3.44 4.82
C GLY A 156 3.34 -3.80 3.91
N VAL A 157 2.33 -2.95 3.90
CA VAL A 157 1.23 -2.99 2.93
C VAL A 157 1.07 -1.60 2.37
N TYR A 158 0.89 -1.49 1.06
CA TYR A 158 0.58 -0.23 0.42
C TYR A 158 -0.76 0.30 0.97
N LEU A 159 -0.75 1.54 1.46
CA LEU A 159 -1.95 2.25 1.91
C LEU A 159 -2.33 3.28 0.85
N ARG A 160 -3.63 3.38 0.56
CA ARG A 160 -4.17 4.36 -0.39
C ARG A 160 -3.97 5.80 0.07
N SER A 161 -3.90 6.04 1.38
CA SER A 161 -3.61 7.36 1.95
C SER A 161 -2.18 7.84 1.68
N GLU A 162 -1.23 6.93 1.38
CA GLU A 162 0.18 7.25 1.09
C GLU A 162 0.49 7.36 -0.41
N GLY A 163 -0.46 7.02 -1.29
CA GLY A 163 -0.40 7.32 -2.72
C GLY A 163 -1.61 8.15 -3.09
N GLY A 164 -1.41 9.46 -3.14
CA GLY A 164 -2.47 10.47 -3.22
C GLY A 164 -3.56 10.11 -4.23
N GLU A 165 -4.73 9.76 -3.71
CA GLU A 165 -6.01 9.98 -4.39
C GLU A 165 -6.13 11.45 -4.84
N GLU A 166 -5.40 12.38 -4.19
CA GLU A 166 -5.27 13.78 -4.62
C GLU A 166 -4.45 13.97 -5.91
N GLU A 167 -3.38 13.20 -6.17
CA GLU A 167 -2.55 13.37 -7.38
C GLU A 167 -3.16 12.66 -8.61
N GLU A 168 -3.74 11.47 -8.46
CA GLU A 168 -4.38 10.75 -9.57
C GLU A 168 -5.71 11.40 -10.00
N ASP A 169 -6.52 11.92 -9.06
CA ASP A 169 -7.74 12.66 -9.39
C ASP A 169 -7.40 14.04 -9.99
N GLU A 170 -6.38 14.77 -9.51
CA GLU A 170 -5.98 16.05 -10.14
C GLU A 170 -5.43 15.84 -11.55
N ILE A 171 -4.59 14.81 -11.79
CA ILE A 171 -4.06 14.51 -13.14
C ILE A 171 -5.20 14.05 -14.08
N GLY A 172 -6.11 13.19 -13.60
CA GLY A 172 -7.26 12.72 -14.38
C GLY A 172 -8.27 13.83 -14.69
N VAL A 173 -8.50 14.75 -13.74
CA VAL A 173 -9.34 15.94 -13.92
C VAL A 173 -8.67 16.94 -14.87
N GLU A 174 -7.35 17.15 -14.77
CA GLU A 174 -6.61 18.04 -15.66
C GLU A 174 -6.59 17.50 -17.11
N GLU A 175 -6.35 16.19 -17.31
CA GLU A 175 -6.39 15.55 -18.62
C GLU A 175 -7.80 15.60 -19.24
N ALA A 176 -8.85 15.26 -18.48
CA ALA A 176 -10.24 15.35 -18.93
C ALA A 176 -10.66 16.80 -19.25
N THR A 177 -10.21 17.78 -18.46
CA THR A 177 -10.46 19.20 -18.70
C THR A 177 -9.75 19.67 -19.97
N LEU A 178 -8.52 19.22 -20.22
CA LEU A 178 -7.77 19.53 -21.44
C LEU A 178 -8.43 18.93 -22.69
N GLU A 179 -8.93 17.70 -22.60
CA GLU A 179 -9.71 17.08 -23.68
C GLU A 179 -10.99 17.87 -23.99
N MET A 180 -11.70 18.32 -22.95
CA MET A 180 -12.90 19.14 -23.10
C MET A 180 -12.61 20.52 -23.71
N ARG A 181 -11.48 21.16 -23.35
CA ARG A 181 -11.02 22.40 -23.99
C ARG A 181 -10.68 22.20 -25.46
N ARG A 182 -10.01 21.10 -25.81
CA ARG A 182 -9.74 20.74 -27.22
C ARG A 182 -11.03 20.52 -27.99
N HIS A 183 -12.01 19.87 -27.38
CA HIS A 183 -13.31 19.65 -27.98
C HIS A 183 -14.08 20.95 -28.21
N ALA A 184 -14.10 21.87 -27.24
CA ALA A 184 -14.72 23.19 -27.38
C ALA A 184 -14.11 23.98 -28.56
N ASN A 185 -12.78 24.02 -28.64
CA ASN A 185 -12.06 24.65 -29.76
C ASN A 185 -12.42 24.01 -31.12
N TRP A 186 -12.53 22.68 -31.16
CA TRP A 186 -12.97 21.98 -32.36
C TRP A 186 -14.41 22.33 -32.75
N LEU A 187 -15.33 22.51 -31.81
CA LEU A 187 -16.70 22.94 -32.11
C LEU A 187 -16.75 24.33 -32.75
N HIS A 188 -15.97 25.29 -32.27
CA HIS A 188 -15.87 26.63 -32.88
C HIS A 188 -15.32 26.57 -34.32
N GLN A 189 -14.35 25.69 -34.59
CA GLN A 189 -13.86 25.45 -35.96
C GLN A 189 -14.90 24.74 -36.83
N ALA A 190 -15.60 23.74 -36.28
CA ALA A 190 -16.64 23.01 -37.01
C ALA A 190 -17.85 23.91 -37.34
N ALA A 191 -18.18 24.87 -36.47
CA ALA A 191 -19.25 25.85 -36.69
C ALA A 191 -18.93 26.83 -37.84
N THR A 192 -17.65 27.13 -38.07
CA THR A 192 -17.21 28.02 -39.16
C THR A 192 -16.97 27.28 -40.48
N SER A 193 -16.91 25.95 -40.45
CA SER A 193 -16.74 25.13 -41.65
C SER A 193 -18.05 25.04 -42.46
N ALA A 194 -17.95 25.29 -43.76
CA ALA A 194 -19.09 25.24 -44.67
C ALA A 194 -19.49 23.81 -45.12
N THR A 195 -18.75 22.77 -44.71
CA THR A 195 -18.78 21.45 -45.40
C THR A 195 -18.78 20.21 -44.49
N SER A 196 -19.36 20.26 -43.29
CA SER A 196 -19.59 19.01 -42.54
C SER A 196 -20.84 18.27 -43.04
N ARG A 197 -20.67 17.02 -43.48
CA ARG A 197 -21.78 16.08 -43.79
C ARG A 197 -22.13 15.17 -42.62
N GLU A 198 -21.29 15.15 -41.59
CA GLU A 198 -21.48 14.30 -40.41
C GLU A 198 -22.09 15.09 -39.26
N PRO A 199 -22.94 14.44 -38.43
CA PRO A 199 -23.54 15.06 -37.27
C PRO A 199 -22.46 15.43 -36.24
N ILE A 200 -22.48 16.69 -35.79
CA ILE A 200 -21.50 17.24 -34.86
C ILE A 200 -22.01 17.08 -33.43
N VAL A 201 -21.24 16.41 -32.58
CA VAL A 201 -21.61 16.19 -31.17
C VAL A 201 -20.89 17.17 -30.27
N CYS A 202 -21.62 17.88 -29.41
CA CYS A 202 -21.07 18.68 -28.32
C CYS A 202 -21.08 17.85 -27.03
N ARG A 203 -19.90 17.44 -26.57
CA ARG A 203 -19.73 16.62 -25.35
C ARG A 203 -20.03 17.41 -24.07
N LEU A 204 -19.84 18.73 -24.06
CA LEU A 204 -20.16 19.60 -22.91
C LEU A 204 -21.66 19.63 -22.59
N CYS A 205 -22.48 19.60 -23.64
CA CYS A 205 -23.93 19.67 -23.52
C CYS A 205 -24.63 18.34 -23.76
N ASN A 206 -23.88 17.32 -24.20
CA ASN A 206 -24.37 16.02 -24.66
C ASN A 206 -25.49 16.18 -25.71
N MET A 207 -25.24 17.01 -26.73
CA MET A 207 -26.19 17.34 -27.80
C MET A 207 -25.56 17.12 -29.17
N THR A 208 -26.39 16.76 -30.15
CA THR A 208 -25.94 16.48 -31.53
C THR A 208 -26.58 17.46 -32.51
N TRP A 209 -25.80 17.98 -33.45
CA TRP A 209 -26.17 19.01 -34.40
C TRP A 209 -25.97 18.52 -35.84
N GLN A 210 -27.00 18.68 -36.67
CA GLN A 210 -26.98 18.18 -38.05
C GLN A 210 -26.28 19.14 -39.02
N THR A 211 -26.13 20.42 -38.66
CA THR A 211 -25.49 21.43 -39.51
C THR A 211 -24.60 22.37 -38.71
N PRO A 212 -23.54 22.92 -39.32
CA PRO A 212 -22.67 23.92 -38.71
C PRO A 212 -23.42 25.17 -38.22
N GLN A 213 -24.48 25.60 -38.90
CA GLN A 213 -25.25 26.79 -38.52
C GLN A 213 -26.03 26.59 -37.22
N LEU A 214 -26.59 25.39 -37.00
CA LEU A 214 -27.28 25.07 -35.75
C LEU A 214 -26.28 24.93 -34.59
N LEU A 215 -25.09 24.40 -34.88
CA LEU A 215 -24.00 24.39 -33.91
C LEU A 215 -23.57 25.82 -33.54
N GLN A 216 -23.44 26.73 -34.49
CA GLN A 216 -23.06 28.12 -34.21
C GLN A 216 -24.04 28.80 -33.25
N LEU A 217 -25.35 28.64 -33.48
CA LEU A 217 -26.39 29.14 -32.58
C LEU A 217 -26.30 28.50 -31.19
N HIS A 218 -25.93 27.22 -31.11
CA HIS A 218 -25.72 26.53 -29.83
C HIS A 218 -24.55 27.10 -29.03
N LEU A 219 -23.41 27.36 -29.66
CA LEU A 219 -22.21 27.92 -29.02
C LEU A 219 -22.48 29.31 -28.44
N GLU A 220 -23.42 30.06 -29.01
CA GLU A 220 -23.83 31.37 -28.50
C GLU A 220 -24.73 31.32 -27.26
N THR A 221 -25.32 30.15 -26.96
CA THR A 221 -26.23 29.99 -25.82
C THR A 221 -25.50 30.17 -24.49
N ARG A 222 -26.19 30.81 -23.52
CA ARG A 222 -25.67 31.00 -22.15
C ARG A 222 -25.29 29.67 -21.50
N ARG A 223 -26.09 28.62 -21.71
CA ARG A 223 -25.83 27.27 -21.18
C ARG A 223 -24.52 26.67 -21.69
N HIS A 224 -24.14 26.91 -22.95
CA HIS A 224 -22.86 26.44 -23.47
C HIS A 224 -21.71 27.26 -22.88
N LYS A 225 -21.82 28.59 -22.91
CA LYS A 225 -20.80 29.52 -22.39
C LYS A 225 -20.50 29.31 -20.92
N ASP A 226 -21.51 29.08 -20.08
CA ASP A 226 -21.32 28.82 -18.66
C ASP A 226 -20.53 27.51 -18.43
N LYS A 227 -20.79 26.48 -19.25
CA LYS A 227 -20.07 25.19 -19.18
C LYS A 227 -18.66 25.26 -19.78
N GLU A 228 -18.46 26.07 -20.81
CA GLU A 228 -17.17 26.30 -21.44
C GLU A 228 -16.27 27.13 -20.53
N ASN A 229 -16.79 28.19 -19.92
CA ASN A 229 -16.07 29.02 -18.95
C ASN A 229 -15.64 28.22 -17.71
N ALA A 230 -16.49 27.31 -17.22
CA ALA A 230 -16.16 26.42 -16.12
C ALA A 230 -15.01 25.44 -16.43
N LEU A 231 -14.54 25.34 -17.68
CA LEU A 231 -13.32 24.61 -18.02
C LEU A 231 -12.05 25.43 -17.80
N TYR A 232 -12.15 26.76 -17.66
CA TYR A 232 -11.01 27.69 -17.56
C TYR A 232 -10.89 28.35 -16.18
N ASP A 233 -11.91 28.19 -15.34
CA ASP A 233 -11.91 28.52 -13.91
C ASP A 233 -11.25 27.39 -13.11
#